data_AF-A0A841H6I9-F1
#
_entry.id   AF-A0A841H6I9-F1
#
_cell.length_a   1.000
_cell.length_b   1.000
_cell.length_c   1.000
_cell.angle_alpha   90.00
_cell.angle_beta   90.00
_cell.angle_gamma   90.00
#
_symmetry.space_group_name_H-M   'P 1'
#
loop_
_entity.id
_entity.type
_entity.pdbx_description
1 polymer ?
#
loop_
_entity_poly.entity_id
_entity_poly.type
_entity_poly.pdbx_seq_one_letter_code
_entity_poly.pdbx_strand_id
1 'polypeptide(L)' 'MERLLVLIGTAVGGWIGWMIGEPFGMFAAIVGSMVGTGAGLYYGRKIMREYF' A
#
# COMPACT_ATOMS: atom_id res chain seq x y z
N MET A 1 -4.37 16.51 7.75
CA MET A 1 -4.78 15.76 6.53
C MET A 1 -3.78 14.66 6.17
N GLU A 2 -2.51 14.79 6.55
CA GLU A 2 -1.43 13.81 6.30
C GLU A 2 -1.78 12.36 6.68
N ARG A 3 -2.31 12.15 7.89
CA ARG A 3 -2.62 10.80 8.38
C ARG A 3 -3.69 10.07 7.55
N LEU A 4 -4.63 10.79 6.95
CA LEU A 4 -5.70 10.19 6.13
C LEU A 4 -5.18 9.72 4.77
N LEU A 5 -4.34 10.53 4.13
CA LEU A 5 -3.70 10.15 2.86
C LEU A 5 -2.75 8.96 3.03
N VAL A 6 -2.00 8.92 4.13
CA VAL A 6 -1.17 7.77 4.49
C VAL A 6 -2.04 6.53 4.74
N LEU A 7 -3.15 6.67 5.49
CA LEU A 7 -4.09 5.57 5.75
C LEU A 7 -4.67 5.00 4.45
N ILE A 8 -5.15 5.87 3.56
CA ILE A 8 -5.71 5.47 2.25
C ILE A 8 -4.64 4.81 1.40
N GLY A 9 -3.42 5.39 1.33
CA GLY A 9 -2.30 4.81 0.59
C GLY A 9 -1.93 3.41 1.11
N THR A 10 -1.87 3.23 2.42
CA THR A 10 -1.58 1.91 3.02
C THR A 10 -2.69 0.89 2.82
N ALA A 11 -3.95 1.31 2.89
CA ALA A 11 -5.12 0.43 2.71
C ALA A 11 -5.25 -0.02 1.25
N VAL A 12 -5.15 0.91 0.30
CA VAL A 12 -5.19 0.60 -1.14
C VAL A 12 -3.96 -0.22 -1.54
N GLY A 13 -2.77 0.14 -1.05
CA GLY A 13 -1.55 -0.61 -1.29
C GLY A 13 -1.63 -2.05 -0.77
N GLY A 14 -2.15 -2.25 0.45
CA GLY A 14 -2.36 -3.58 1.01
C GLY A 14 -3.39 -4.39 0.21
N TRP A 15 -4.49 -3.76 -0.21
CA TRP A 15 -5.54 -4.44 -0.99
C TRP A 15 -5.06 -4.86 -2.39
N ILE A 16 -4.30 -4.00 -3.08
CA ILE A 16 -3.66 -4.34 -4.36
C ILE A 16 -2.63 -5.47 -4.16
N GLY A 17 -1.84 -5.40 -3.09
CA GLY A 17 -0.88 -6.44 -2.72
C GLY A 17 -1.55 -7.80 -2.48
N TRP A 18 -2.74 -7.80 -1.86
CA TRP A 18 -3.55 -8.99 -1.66
C TRP A 18 -4.10 -9.53 -2.98
N MET A 19 -4.74 -8.71 -3.81
CA MET A 19 -5.31 -9.14 -5.10
C MET A 19 -4.25 -9.75 -6.03
N ILE A 20 -3.03 -9.20 -6.02
CA ILE A 20 -1.93 -9.71 -6.84
C ILE A 20 -1.36 -11.01 -6.24
N GLY A 21 -1.31 -11.13 -4.91
CA GLY A 21 -0.69 -12.28 -4.24
C GLY A 21 -1.63 -13.48 -4.00
N GLU A 22 -2.94 -13.27 -3.87
CA GLU A 22 -3.96 -14.33 -3.73
C GLU A 22 -3.83 -15.46 -4.78
N PRO A 23 -3.64 -15.19 -6.09
CA PRO A 23 -3.46 -16.26 -7.08
C PRO A 23 -2.14 -17.04 -6.95
N PHE A 24 -1.14 -16.51 -6.24
CA PHE A 24 0.16 -17.17 -6.01
C PHE A 24 0.23 -17.88 -4.64
N GLY A 25 -0.88 -17.90 -3.89
CA GLY A 25 -1.01 -18.55 -2.59
C GLY A 25 -0.85 -17.60 -1.41
N MET A 26 -1.23 -18.08 -0.22
CA MET A 26 -1.37 -17.26 0.99
C MET A 26 -0.08 -16.53 1.39
N PHE A 27 1.10 -17.15 1.18
CA PHE A 27 2.38 -16.52 1.50
C PHE A 27 2.69 -15.34 0.56
N ALA A 28 2.37 -15.47 -0.72
CA ALA A 28 2.52 -14.40 -1.70
C ALA A 28 1.51 -13.26 -1.45
N ALA A 29 0.30 -13.56 -0.99
CA ALA A 29 -0.68 -12.56 -0.55
C ALA A 29 -0.17 -11.74 0.64
N ILE A 30 0.46 -12.38 1.63
CA ILE A 30 1.03 -11.71 2.81
C ILE A 30 2.23 -10.85 2.41
N VAL A 31 3.17 -11.39 1.63
CA VAL A 31 4.35 -10.64 1.17
C VAL A 31 3.94 -9.49 0.24
N GLY A 32 3.01 -9.74 -0.69
CA GLY A 32 2.45 -8.72 -1.58
C GLY A 32 1.76 -7.60 -0.80
N SER A 33 1.01 -7.94 0.25
CA SER A 33 0.39 -6.95 1.15
C SER A 33 1.44 -6.10 1.88
N MET A 34 2.50 -6.71 2.42
CA MET A 34 3.58 -5.95 3.08
C MET A 34 4.29 -4.99 2.11
N VAL A 35 4.59 -5.46 0.90
CA VAL A 35 5.21 -4.64 -0.15
C VAL A 35 4.26 -3.53 -0.60
N GLY A 36 2.98 -3.84 -0.79
CA GLY A 36 1.94 -2.90 -1.16
C GLY A 36 1.71 -1.82 -0.09
N THR A 37 1.69 -2.18 1.19
CA THR A 37 1.61 -1.24 2.30
C THR A 37 2.85 -0.33 2.36
N GLY A 38 4.05 -0.90 2.19
CA GLY A 38 5.30 -0.12 2.13
C GLY A 38 5.34 0.87 0.97
N ALA A 39 4.93 0.42 -0.22
CA ALA A 39 4.80 1.26 -1.41
C ALA A 39 3.74 2.35 -1.22
N GLY A 40 2.57 2.00 -0.67
CA GLY A 40 1.49 2.95 -0.36
C GLY A 40 1.91 4.03 0.63
N LEU A 41 2.74 3.69 1.61
CA LEU A 41 3.30 4.66 2.56
C LEU A 41 4.36 5.57 1.90
N TYR A 42 5.21 5.02 1.04
CA TYR A 42 6.23 5.77 0.30
C TYR A 42 5.59 6.75 -0.69
N TYR A 43 4.69 6.26 -1.55
CA TYR A 43 3.98 7.10 -2.52
C TYR A 43 3.01 8.06 -1.84
N GLY A 44 2.34 7.65 -0.76
CA GLY A 44 1.49 8.54 0.03
C GLY A 44 2.27 9.71 0.65
N ARG A 45 3.49 9.46 1.16
CA ARG A 45 4.38 10.53 1.63
C ARG A 45 4.94 11.38 0.49
N LYS A 46 5.31 10.77 -0.63
CA LYS A 46 5.87 11.49 -1.79
C LYS A 46 4.85 12.44 -2.42
N ILE A 47 3.65 11.94 -2.74
CA ILE A 47 2.57 12.76 -3.31
C ILE A 47 2.22 13.90 -2.37
N MET A 48 2.16 13.65 -1.06
CA MET A 48 1.85 14.70 -0.11
C MET A 48 2.92 15.79 -0.04
N ARG A 49 4.21 15.42 -0.08
CA ARG A 49 5.31 16.39 -0.09
C ARG A 49 5.39 17.22 -1.38
N GLU A 50 4.77 16.73 -2.44
CA GLU A 50 4.80 17.33 -3.77
C GLU A 50 3.52 18.14 -4.08
N TYR A 51 2.41 17.86 -3.37
CA TYR A 51 1.13 18.57 -3.50
C TYR A 51 0.77 19.48 -2.31
N PHE A 52 1.43 19.35 -1.15
CA PHE A 52 1.19 20.12 0.08
C PHE A 52 2.51 20.63 0.68
#